data_AF-A0A917U3Z7-F1
#
_entry.id   AF-A0A917U3Z7-F1
#
_cell.length_a   1.000
_cell.length_b   1.000
_cell.length_c   1.000
_cell.angle_alpha   90.00
_cell.angle_beta   90.00
_cell.angle_gamma   90.00
#
_symmetry.space_group_name_H-M   'P 1'
#
loop_
_entity.id
_entity.type
_entity.pdbx_description
1 polymer ?
#
loop_
_entity_poly.entity_id
_entity_poly.type
_entity_poly.pdbx_seq_one_letter_code
_entity_poly.pdbx_strand_id
1 'polypeptide(L)'
;MVVLAGAASRPVLPAAALYMHDRTVTGFVISHATTTELAEAAAATNRLLAAGKLRPRATVVLPLSATAEAHAMLERGDLHGRRVVITPGD
;
A
#
# COMPACT_ATOMS: atom_id res chain seq x y z
N MET A 1 10.42 -2.00 -7.99
CA MET A 1 10.12 -3.11 -7.06
C MET A 1 10.17 -2.55 -5.65
N VAL A 2 9.12 -2.72 -4.85
CA VAL A 2 9.17 -2.40 -3.41
C VAL A 2 9.82 -3.58 -2.71
N VAL A 3 10.99 -3.37 -2.11
CA VAL A 3 11.76 -4.42 -1.45
C VAL A 3 11.42 -4.50 0.06
N LEU A 4 10.86 -3.43 0.62
CA LEU A 4 10.53 -3.31 2.04
C LEU A 4 9.36 -2.33 2.24
N ALA A 5 8.45 -2.67 3.14
CA ALA A 5 7.43 -1.76 3.66
C ALA A 5 7.06 -2.16 5.10
N GLY A 6 6.94 -1.18 5.99
CA GLY A 6 6.63 -1.39 7.41
C GLY A 6 7.86 -1.28 8.32
N ALA A 7 7.68 -0.67 9.50
CA ALA A 7 8.78 -0.38 10.43
C ALA A 7 9.30 -1.62 11.18
N ALA A 8 8.49 -2.68 11.29
CA ALA A 8 8.84 -3.88 12.07
C ALA A 8 9.69 -4.90 11.29
N SER A 9 9.67 -4.85 9.96
CA SER A 9 10.39 -5.81 9.11
C SER A 9 11.90 -5.59 9.14
N ARG A 10 12.66 -6.67 9.29
CA ARG A 10 14.14 -6.68 9.31
C ARG A 10 14.70 -7.64 8.25
N PRO A 11 14.61 -7.30 6.95
CA PRO A 11 15.11 -8.17 5.89
C PRO A 11 16.65 -8.21 5.89
N VAL A 12 17.22 -9.35 5.48
CA VAL A 12 18.66 -9.46 5.20
C VAL A 12 18.92 -8.96 3.78
N LEU A 13 19.82 -7.97 3.66
CA LEU A 13 20.17 -7.38 2.38
C LEU A 13 21.27 -8.20 1.67
N PRO A 14 21.06 -8.67 0.43
CA PRO A 14 22.08 -9.41 -0.32
C PRO A 14 23.13 -8.45 -0.90
N ALA A 15 24.04 -7.95 -0.05
CA ALA A 15 25.03 -6.93 -0.41
C ALA A 15 25.89 -7.31 -1.62
N ALA A 16 26.26 -8.59 -1.75
CA ALA A 16 27.05 -9.09 -2.87
C ALA A 16 26.37 -8.86 -4.23
N ALA A 17 25.11 -9.27 -4.36
CA ALA A 17 24.35 -9.11 -5.59
C ALA A 17 24.10 -7.64 -5.94
N LEU A 18 23.93 -6.77 -4.93
CA LEU A 18 23.73 -5.34 -5.15
C LEU A 18 24.99 -4.68 -5.75
N TYR A 19 26.16 -4.89 -5.13
CA TYR A 19 27.38 -4.24 -5.61
C TYR A 19 27.86 -4.83 -6.93
N MET A 20 27.71 -6.15 -7.14
CA MET A 20 28.10 -6.80 -8.40
C MET A 20 27.23 -6.38 -9.59
N HIS A 21 26.05 -5.82 -9.36
CA HIS A 21 25.09 -5.47 -10.41
C HIS A 21 24.78 -3.97 -10.45
N ASP A 22 25.58 -3.14 -9.78
CA ASP A 22 25.44 -1.68 -9.71
C ASP A 22 24.00 -1.24 -9.39
N ARG A 23 23.45 -1.78 -8.29
CA ARG A 23 22.06 -1.55 -7.88
C ARG A 23 21.96 -0.61 -6.69
N THR A 24 20.88 0.17 -6.65
CA THR A 24 20.58 1.12 -5.58
C THR A 24 19.37 0.70 -4.75
N VAL A 25 19.37 1.12 -3.48
CA VAL A 25 18.23 1.03 -2.57
C VAL A 25 17.79 2.46 -2.23
N THR A 26 16.60 2.85 -2.69
CA THR A 26 16.05 4.19 -2.44
C THR A 26 14.94 4.09 -1.41
N GLY A 27 15.12 4.74 -0.26
CA GLY A 27 14.07 4.94 0.72
C GLY A 27 13.17 6.11 0.33
N PHE A 28 11.88 6.02 0.67
CA PHE A 28 10.94 7.14 0.56
C PHE A 28 9.93 7.07 1.71
N VAL A 29 9.37 8.21 2.08
CA VAL A 29 8.25 8.31 3.03
C VAL A 29 7.16 9.17 2.40
N ILE A 30 5.94 8.65 2.32
CA ILE A 30 4.84 9.36 1.65
C ILE A 30 4.49 10.67 2.35
N SER A 31 4.75 10.79 3.65
CA SER A 31 4.47 12.00 4.44
C SER A 31 5.35 13.21 4.10
N HIS A 32 6.43 13.03 3.33
CA HIS A 32 7.26 14.13 2.84
C HIS A 32 6.96 14.53 1.39
N ALA A 33 6.07 13.82 0.70
CA ALA A 33 5.70 14.15 -0.66
C ALA A 33 5.00 15.51 -0.71
N THR A 34 5.41 16.34 -1.65
CA THR A 34 4.76 17.61 -1.96
C THR A 34 3.35 17.37 -2.51
N THR A 35 2.49 18.38 -2.44
CA THR A 35 1.14 18.32 -3.03
C THR A 35 1.19 18.00 -4.52
N THR A 36 2.18 18.51 -5.25
CA THR A 36 2.37 18.23 -6.68
C THR A 36 2.68 16.75 -6.92
N GLU A 37 3.63 16.18 -6.17
CA GLU A 37 3.96 14.75 -6.28
C GLU A 37 2.76 13.86 -5.93
N LEU A 38 1.99 14.23 -4.91
CA LEU A 38 0.75 13.52 -4.55
C LEU A 38 -0.31 13.62 -5.64
N ALA A 39 -0.48 14.78 -6.28
CA ALA A 39 -1.43 14.97 -7.37
C ALA A 39 -1.06 14.13 -8.60
N GLU A 40 0.23 14.09 -8.96
CA GLU A 40 0.74 13.24 -10.04
C GLU A 40 0.51 11.75 -9.76
N ALA A 41 0.81 11.32 -8.52
CA ALA A 41 0.58 9.96 -8.07
C ALA A 41 -0.92 9.59 -8.08
N ALA A 42 -1.81 10.51 -7.67
CA ALA A 42 -3.26 10.32 -7.73
C ALA A 42 -3.74 10.16 -9.16
N ALA A 43 -3.27 11.00 -10.10
CA ALA A 43 -3.61 10.90 -11.52
C ALA A 43 -3.18 9.54 -12.10
N ALA A 44 -1.97 9.07 -11.78
CA ALA A 44 -1.49 7.76 -12.21
C ALA A 44 -2.33 6.62 -11.62
N THR A 45 -2.64 6.68 -10.32
CA THR A 45 -3.47 5.70 -9.61
C THR A 45 -4.87 5.60 -10.24
N ASN A 46 -5.51 6.74 -10.51
CA ASN A 46 -6.83 6.80 -11.14
C ASN A 46 -6.83 6.22 -12.55
N ARG A 47 -5.80 6.50 -13.36
CA ARG A 47 -5.65 5.88 -14.70
C ARG A 47 -5.57 4.36 -14.61
N LEU A 48 -4.82 3.82 -13.65
CA LEU A 48 -4.68 2.38 -13.47
C LEU A 48 -5.96 1.72 -12.93
N LEU A 49 -6.67 2.38 -12.01
CA LEU A 49 -7.98 1.93 -11.51
C LEU A 49 -8.99 1.88 -12.65
N ALA A 50 -9.12 2.96 -13.42
CA ALA A 50 -10.05 3.06 -14.55
C ALA A 50 -9.74 2.01 -15.63
N ALA A 51 -8.46 1.73 -15.87
CA ALA A 51 -8.03 0.70 -16.80
C ALA A 51 -8.15 -0.74 -16.24
N GLY A 52 -8.61 -0.92 -15.00
CA GLY A 52 -8.68 -2.22 -14.32
C GLY A 52 -7.32 -2.85 -14.02
N LYS A 53 -6.22 -2.13 -14.22
CA LYS A 53 -4.83 -2.59 -14.00
C LYS A 53 -4.41 -2.52 -12.53
N LEU A 54 -5.07 -1.68 -11.75
CA LEU A 54 -4.97 -1.64 -10.30
C LEU A 54 -6.31 -2.05 -9.72
N ARG A 55 -6.42 -3.26 -9.18
CA ARG A 55 -7.64 -3.78 -8.55
C ARG A 55 -7.31 -4.72 -7.40
N PRO A 56 -8.03 -4.66 -6.27
CA PRO A 56 -7.86 -5.64 -5.21
C PRO A 56 -8.40 -7.02 -5.66
N ARG A 57 -8.04 -8.08 -4.95
CA ARG A 57 -8.61 -9.41 -5.18
C ARG A 57 -10.09 -9.47 -4.77
N ALA A 58 -10.44 -8.76 -3.71
CA ALA A 58 -11.81 -8.57 -3.26
C ALA A 58 -11.94 -7.28 -2.44
N THR A 59 -13.17 -6.75 -2.39
CA THR A 59 -13.53 -5.61 -1.55
C THR A 59 -14.50 -6.07 -0.47
N VAL A 60 -14.36 -5.51 0.74
CA VAL A 60 -15.28 -5.69 1.87
C VAL A 60 -15.85 -4.32 2.18
N VAL A 61 -17.16 -4.16 2.10
CA VAL A 61 -17.81 -2.89 2.43
C VAL A 61 -18.35 -3.03 3.85
N LEU A 62 -17.98 -2.09 4.73
CA LEU A 62 -18.43 -2.05 6.12
C LEU A 62 -18.95 -0.63 6.44
N PRO A 63 -19.99 -0.50 7.27
CA PRO A 63 -20.44 0.81 7.72
C PRO A 63 -19.40 1.43 8.65
N LEU A 64 -19.45 2.76 8.81
CA LEU A 64 -18.56 3.51 9.71
C LEU A 64 -18.60 2.96 11.16
N SER A 65 -19.76 2.49 11.61
CA SER A 65 -19.97 1.86 12.92
C SER A 65 -19.11 0.60 13.13
N ALA A 66 -18.68 -0.07 12.05
CA ALA A 66 -17.86 -1.28 12.08
C ALA A 66 -16.35 -1.02 11.91
N THR A 67 -15.88 0.22 12.07
CA THR A 67 -14.44 0.55 11.95
C THR A 67 -13.56 -0.25 12.92
N ALA A 68 -14.05 -0.55 14.13
CA ALA A 68 -13.32 -1.38 15.09
C ALA A 68 -13.09 -2.81 14.57
N GLU A 69 -14.10 -3.41 13.92
CA GLU A 69 -13.99 -4.72 13.28
C GLU A 69 -12.99 -4.67 12.12
N ALA A 70 -13.10 -3.64 11.26
CA ALA A 70 -12.18 -3.44 10.14
C ALA A 70 -10.71 -3.36 10.61
N HIS A 71 -10.45 -2.67 11.72
CA HIS A 71 -9.12 -2.59 12.31
C HIS A 71 -8.67 -3.95 12.87
N ALA A 72 -9.53 -4.67 13.57
CA ALA A 72 -9.20 -6.00 14.08
C ALA A 72 -8.87 -7.01 12.94
N MET A 73 -9.55 -6.93 11.79
CA MET A 73 -9.20 -7.70 10.59
C MET A 73 -7.81 -7.35 10.06
N LEU A 74 -7.43 -6.08 10.10
CA LEU A 74 -6.10 -5.63 9.67
C LEU A 74 -5.01 -6.23 10.57
N GLU A 75 -5.18 -6.12 11.89
CA GLU A 75 -4.20 -6.62 12.87
C GLU A 75 -4.04 -8.16 12.80
N ARG A 76 -5.11 -8.90 12.50
CA ARG A 76 -5.04 -10.36 12.28
C ARG A 76 -4.45 -10.75 10.93
N GLY A 77 -4.26 -9.81 10.01
CA GLY A 77 -3.77 -10.09 8.65
C GLY A 77 -4.83 -10.62 7.67
N ASP A 78 -6.12 -10.59 8.04
CA ASP A 78 -7.24 -11.11 7.24
C ASP A 78 -7.45 -10.36 5.91
N LEU A 79 -6.81 -9.19 5.77
CA LEU A 79 -6.96 -8.27 4.64
C LEU A 79 -5.90 -8.44 3.55
N HIS A 80 -5.09 -9.51 3.59
CA HIS A 80 -4.09 -9.75 2.54
C HIS A 80 -4.76 -9.88 1.15
N GLY A 81 -4.47 -8.93 0.25
CA GLY A 81 -5.08 -8.85 -1.09
C GLY A 81 -6.53 -8.36 -1.13
N ARG A 82 -7.16 -8.10 0.03
CA ARG A 82 -8.51 -7.53 0.16
C ARG A 82 -8.43 -6.05 0.53
N ARG A 83 -9.48 -5.29 0.24
CA ARG A 83 -9.60 -3.89 0.69
C ARG A 83 -10.91 -3.68 1.41
N VAL A 84 -10.84 -3.08 2.59
CA VAL A 84 -12.04 -2.61 3.29
C VAL A 84 -12.39 -1.22 2.79
N VAL A 85 -13.65 -0.99 2.47
CA VAL A 85 -14.22 0.31 2.14
C VAL A 85 -15.21 0.65 3.23
N ILE A 86 -14.97 1.76 3.93
CA ILE A 86 -15.86 2.24 4.98
C ILE A 86 -16.88 3.20 4.37
N THR A 87 -18.17 2.92 4.56
CA THR A 87 -19.26 3.78 4.09
C THR A 87 -19.78 4.67 5.23
N PRO A 88 -20.10 5.96 4.97
CA PRO A 88 -20.59 6.87 6.01
C PRO A 88 -22.00 6.56 6.57
N GLY A 89 -22.77 5.66 5.95
CA GLY A 89 -24.13 5.28 6.35
C GLY A 89 -24.27 3.79 6.71
N ASP A 90 -25.42 3.44 7.29
CA ASP A 90 -25.86 2.06 7.57
C ASP A 90 -26.41 1.36 6.32
#